data_AF-A0A7J7M450-F1
#
_entry.id   AF-A0A7J7M450-F1
#
_cell.length_a   1.000
_cell.length_b   1.000
_cell.length_c   1.000
_cell.angle_alpha   90.00
_cell.angle_beta   90.00
_cell.angle_gamma   90.00
#
_symmetry.space_group_name_H-M   'P 1'
#
loop_
_entity.id
_entity.type
_entity.pdbx_description
1 polymer ?
#
loop_
_entity_poly.entity_id
_entity_poly.type
_entity_poly.pdbx_seq_one_letter_code
_entity_poly.pdbx_strand_id
1 'polypeptide(L)'
;MGASTSSEQISTEQKELESVAASTGVLPILQKAFSKLCDLQTNSIHFILFQECFSLNFTNSIAEESSSVHECFPKLLANLGSAIVNTFFMADKGGFNWVKFLRGYIKCCGRESTSLSLNTLCRLYAATSTKAGITSILEFE
;
A
#
# COMPACT_ATOMS: atom_id res chain seq x y z
N MET A 1 -38.65 27.54 -19.12
CA MET A 1 -38.25 26.91 -17.85
C MET A 1 -37.02 26.07 -18.14
N GLY A 2 -35.83 26.53 -17.72
CA GLY A 2 -34.56 25.87 -18.02
C GLY A 2 -34.27 24.79 -16.98
N ALA A 3 -34.11 23.55 -17.43
CA ALA A 3 -33.68 22.43 -16.59
C ALA A 3 -32.20 22.61 -16.23
N SER A 4 -31.92 22.85 -14.95
CA SER A 4 -30.56 22.81 -14.41
C SER A 4 -30.07 21.36 -14.42
N THR A 5 -29.19 21.05 -15.36
CA THR A 5 -28.36 19.85 -15.31
C THR A 5 -27.40 19.97 -14.13
N SER A 6 -27.75 19.32 -13.02
CA SER A 6 -26.86 19.11 -11.89
C SER A 6 -25.73 18.17 -12.32
N SER A 7 -24.71 18.72 -12.97
CA SER A 7 -23.41 18.04 -13.06
C SER A 7 -22.94 17.81 -11.62
N GLU A 8 -22.70 16.55 -11.26
CA GLU A 8 -22.08 16.18 -9.99
C GLU A 8 -20.80 17.00 -9.81
N GLN A 9 -20.89 18.04 -8.98
CA GLN A 9 -19.74 18.87 -8.66
C GLN A 9 -18.78 18.03 -7.83
N ILE A 10 -17.74 17.52 -8.52
CA ILE A 10 -16.60 16.88 -7.88
C ILE A 10 -16.13 17.79 -6.74
N SER A 11 -16.06 17.25 -5.53
CA SER A 11 -15.70 18.00 -4.33
C SER A 11 -14.33 18.65 -4.48
N THR A 12 -14.13 19.81 -3.85
CA THR A 12 -12.83 20.50 -3.85
C THR A 12 -11.71 19.58 -3.36
N GLU A 13 -12.00 18.75 -2.36
CA GLU A 13 -11.06 17.78 -1.82
C GLU A 13 -10.62 16.74 -2.87
N GLN A 14 -11.57 16.17 -3.62
CA GLN A 14 -11.23 15.18 -4.65
C GLN A 14 -10.32 15.80 -5.72
N LYS A 15 -10.61 17.04 -6.15
CA LYS A 15 -9.78 17.75 -7.13
C LYS A 15 -8.35 17.98 -6.65
N GLU A 16 -8.18 18.35 -5.38
CA GLU A 16 -6.86 18.55 -4.77
C GLU A 16 -6.07 17.24 -4.72
N LEU A 17 -6.69 16.15 -4.27
CA LEU A 17 -6.03 14.84 -4.21
C LEU A 17 -5.67 14.32 -5.61
N GLU A 18 -6.57 14.47 -6.59
CA GLU A 18 -6.30 14.12 -7.98
C GLU A 18 -5.17 14.97 -8.57
N SER A 19 -5.13 16.27 -8.26
CA SER A 19 -4.04 17.16 -8.69
C SER A 19 -2.69 16.71 -8.16
N VAL A 20 -2.61 16.33 -6.88
CA VAL A 20 -1.37 15.79 -6.28
C VAL A 20 -0.96 14.49 -6.98
N ALA A 21 -1.89 13.55 -7.18
CA ALA A 21 -1.59 12.30 -7.88
C ALA A 21 -1.26 12.49 -9.37
N ALA A 22 -1.82 13.51 -10.02
CA ALA A 22 -1.51 13.87 -11.40
C ALA A 22 -0.09 14.45 -11.51
N SER A 23 0.33 15.26 -10.54
CA SER A 23 1.66 15.87 -10.51
C SER A 23 2.80 14.84 -10.46
N THR A 24 2.54 13.64 -9.95
CA THR A 24 3.48 12.51 -9.92
C THR A 24 3.27 11.51 -11.06
N GLY A 25 2.31 11.76 -11.96
CA GLY A 25 2.03 10.92 -13.13
C GLY A 25 1.31 9.60 -12.82
N VAL A 26 0.94 9.33 -11.56
CA VAL A 26 0.36 8.04 -11.15
C VAL A 26 -1.16 8.00 -11.22
N LEU A 27 -1.83 9.14 -11.40
CA LEU A 27 -3.29 9.22 -11.39
C LEU A 27 -3.99 8.20 -12.31
N PRO A 28 -3.59 7.98 -13.59
CA PRO A 28 -4.24 6.99 -14.44
C PRO A 28 -4.07 5.55 -13.93
N ILE A 29 -2.93 5.26 -13.31
CA ILE A 29 -2.64 3.94 -12.72
C ILE A 29 -3.54 3.73 -11.50
N LEU A 30 -3.70 4.76 -10.66
CA LEU A 30 -4.57 4.72 -9.49
C LEU A 30 -6.04 4.54 -9.87
N GLN A 31 -6.52 5.24 -10.91
CA GLN A 31 -7.88 5.06 -11.42
C GLN A 31 -8.12 3.63 -11.91
N LYS A 32 -7.15 3.08 -12.67
CA LYS A 32 -7.21 1.69 -13.14
C LYS A 32 -7.12 0.66 -12.02
N ALA A 33 -6.33 0.93 -10.98
CA ALA A 33 -6.24 0.06 -9.81
C ALA A 33 -7.55 0.10 -9.03
N PHE A 34 -8.10 1.30 -8.79
CA PHE A 34 -9.36 1.48 -8.10
C PHE A 34 -10.51 0.77 -8.83
N SER A 35 -10.64 0.94 -10.15
CA SER A 35 -11.72 0.27 -10.91
C SER A 35 -11.64 -1.26 -10.90
N LYS A 36 -10.45 -1.84 -10.71
CA LYS A 36 -10.26 -3.29 -10.57
C LYS A 36 -10.58 -3.81 -9.17
N LEU A 37 -10.33 -3.01 -8.14
CA LEU A 37 -10.45 -3.39 -6.73
C LEU A 37 -11.80 -3.01 -6.12
N CYS A 38 -12.50 -2.08 -6.76
CA CYS A 38 -13.77 -1.55 -6.33
C CYS A 38 -14.91 -2.50 -6.66
N ASP A 39 -15.80 -2.75 -5.70
CA ASP A 39 -17.06 -3.42 -5.94
C ASP A 39 -18.02 -2.49 -6.70
N LEU A 40 -18.62 -2.99 -7.78
CA LEU A 40 -19.46 -2.20 -8.68
C LEU A 40 -20.78 -1.74 -8.05
N GLN A 41 -21.27 -2.43 -7.01
CA GLN A 41 -22.52 -2.07 -6.36
C GLN A 41 -22.32 -1.00 -5.28
N THR A 42 -21.21 -1.08 -4.55
CA THR A 42 -20.92 -0.18 -3.43
C THR A 42 -20.01 0.99 -3.81
N ASN A 43 -19.42 0.96 -5.02
CA ASN A 43 -18.37 1.88 -5.46
C ASN A 43 -17.26 2.06 -4.41
N SER A 44 -16.92 0.96 -3.72
CA SER A 44 -15.94 0.93 -2.65
C SER A 44 -15.03 -0.29 -2.75
N ILE A 45 -13.76 -0.12 -2.35
CA ILE A 45 -12.80 -1.21 -2.20
C ILE A 45 -13.04 -1.87 -0.84
N HIS A 46 -13.22 -3.20 -0.84
CA HIS A 46 -13.35 -3.97 0.40
C HIS A 46 -12.02 -4.03 1.16
N PHE A 47 -12.07 -3.72 2.46
CA PHE A 47 -10.88 -3.58 3.31
C PHE A 47 -9.98 -4.82 3.33
N ILE A 48 -10.59 -6.01 3.52
CA ILE A 48 -9.83 -7.27 3.64
C ILE A 48 -9.07 -7.59 2.34
N LEU A 49 -9.74 -7.44 1.19
CA LEU A 49 -9.12 -7.67 -0.13
C LEU A 49 -7.99 -6.67 -0.39
N PHE A 50 -8.14 -5.44 0.09
CA PHE A 50 -7.10 -4.43 -0.04
C PHE A 50 -5.87 -4.76 0.82
N GLN A 51 -6.05 -5.30 2.03
CA GLN A 51 -4.93 -5.77 2.86
C GLN A 51 -4.15 -6.91 2.19
N GLU A 52 -4.85 -7.85 1.57
CA GLU A 52 -4.25 -8.97 0.85
C GLU A 52 -3.36 -8.51 -0.31
N CYS A 53 -3.68 -7.38 -0.95
CA CYS A 53 -2.84 -6.79 -2.00
C CYS A 53 -1.43 -6.41 -1.52
N PHE A 54 -1.24 -6.21 -0.21
CA PHE A 54 0.04 -5.85 0.40
C PHE A 54 0.67 -7.01 1.18
N SER A 55 0.04 -8.19 1.19
CA SER A 55 0.57 -9.35 1.90
C SER A 55 1.82 -9.90 1.21
N LEU A 56 2.96 -9.83 1.90
CA LEU A 56 4.20 -10.46 1.48
C LEU A 56 4.20 -11.91 1.99
N ASN A 57 3.58 -12.82 1.23
CA ASN A 57 3.60 -14.25 1.56
C ASN A 57 4.93 -14.86 1.13
N PHE A 58 5.81 -15.10 2.11
CA PHE A 58 6.99 -15.94 1.92
C PHE A 58 6.57 -17.41 1.98
N THR A 59 5.86 -17.89 0.93
CA THR A 59 5.45 -19.30 0.85
C THR A 59 6.53 -20.23 0.36
N ASN A 60 7.67 -19.71 -0.11
CA ASN A 60 8.81 -20.52 -0.54
C ASN A 60 10.12 -19.85 -0.14
N SER A 61 10.66 -20.20 1.03
CA SER A 61 12.12 -20.28 1.14
C SER A 61 12.46 -21.75 1.18
N ILE A 62 12.81 -22.27 0.01
CA ILE A 62 13.51 -23.54 -0.19
C ILE A 62 14.89 -23.34 0.46
N ALA A 63 14.95 -23.44 1.78
CA ALA A 63 16.17 -23.48 2.56
C ALA A 63 15.80 -24.03 3.94
N GLU A 64 15.27 -25.25 3.93
CA GLU A 64 15.44 -26.13 5.08
C GLU A 64 16.96 -26.15 5.40
N GLU A 65 17.29 -25.92 6.67
CA GLU A 65 18.58 -26.21 7.33
C GLU A 65 19.64 -25.11 7.51
N SER A 66 19.52 -23.87 7.01
CA SER A 66 20.57 -22.85 7.31
C SER A 66 20.13 -21.39 7.48
N SER A 67 18.82 -21.14 7.64
CA SER A 67 18.29 -19.79 7.77
C SER A 67 18.44 -19.23 9.19
N SER A 68 19.39 -18.31 9.41
CA SER A 68 19.48 -17.52 10.66
C SER A 68 18.55 -16.30 10.69
N VAL A 69 17.46 -16.32 9.91
CA VAL A 69 16.43 -15.29 10.01
C VAL A 69 15.60 -15.59 11.24
N HIS A 70 15.65 -14.69 12.23
CA HIS A 70 14.85 -14.80 13.44
C HIS A 70 13.37 -14.96 13.08
N GLU A 71 12.67 -15.87 13.76
CA GLU A 71 11.25 -16.20 13.50
C GLU A 71 10.30 -14.98 13.51
N CYS A 72 10.74 -13.87 14.10
CA CYS A 72 9.98 -12.62 14.17
C CYS A 72 9.93 -11.87 12.84
N PHE A 73 10.94 -12.02 11.98
CA PHE A 73 11.02 -11.24 10.74
C PHE A 73 9.96 -11.67 9.70
N PRO A 74 9.77 -12.96 9.40
CA PRO A 74 8.66 -13.40 8.55
C PRO A 74 7.29 -13.05 9.15
N LYS A 75 7.13 -13.19 10.47
CA LYS A 75 5.90 -12.79 11.19
C LYS A 75 5.63 -11.28 11.03
N LEU A 76 6.66 -10.44 11.06
CA LEU A 76 6.54 -8.99 10.86
C LEU A 76 6.11 -8.67 9.42
N LEU A 77 6.71 -9.32 8.42
CA LEU A 77 6.35 -9.12 7.01
C LEU A 77 4.93 -9.59 6.69
N ALA A 78 4.47 -10.69 7.30
CA ALA A 78 3.09 -11.15 7.17
C ALA A 78 2.06 -10.13 7.69
N ASN A 79 2.44 -9.29 8.67
CA ASN A 79 1.58 -8.24 9.22
C ASN A 79 1.74 -6.88 8.53
N LEU A 80 2.71 -6.75 7.63
CA LEU A 80 3.07 -5.47 7.02
C LEU A 80 1.91 -4.88 6.20
N GLY A 81 1.22 -5.69 5.40
CA GLY A 81 0.08 -5.23 4.61
C GLY A 81 -1.05 -4.68 5.47
N SER A 82 -1.39 -5.39 6.55
CA SER A 82 -2.37 -4.93 7.53
C SER A 82 -1.94 -3.60 8.17
N ALA A 83 -0.67 -3.47 8.56
CA ALA A 83 -0.13 -2.26 9.15
C ALA A 83 -0.16 -1.06 8.18
N ILE A 84 0.19 -1.26 6.91
CA ILE A 84 0.13 -0.21 5.87
C ILE A 84 -1.30 0.30 5.71
N VAL A 85 -2.26 -0.61 5.55
CA VAL A 85 -3.66 -0.21 5.33
C VAL A 85 -4.23 0.52 6.56
N ASN A 86 -3.97 0.00 7.76
CA ASN A 86 -4.43 0.63 9.00
C ASN A 86 -3.82 2.02 9.23
N THR A 87 -2.54 2.18 8.92
CA THR A 87 -1.81 3.43 9.18
C THR A 87 -2.17 4.52 8.16
N PHE A 88 -2.24 4.17 6.87
CA PHE A 88 -2.34 5.17 5.82
C PHE A 88 -3.77 5.34 5.28
N PHE A 89 -4.54 4.26 5.17
CA PHE A 89 -5.81 4.27 4.47
C PHE A 89 -7.03 4.41 5.40
N MET A 90 -6.87 4.23 6.73
CA MET A 90 -7.89 4.44 7.77
C MET A 90 -9.29 3.95 7.36
N ALA A 91 -9.47 2.63 7.30
CA ALA A 91 -10.73 2.05 6.88
C ALA A 91 -11.81 2.24 7.95
N ASP A 92 -12.91 2.90 7.59
CA ASP A 92 -14.16 2.68 8.28
C ASP A 92 -14.73 1.31 7.85
N LYS A 93 -15.62 0.73 8.67
CA LYS A 93 -16.18 -0.63 8.49
C LYS A 93 -16.77 -0.94 7.10
N GLY A 94 -16.94 0.06 6.22
CA GLY A 94 -17.52 -0.06 4.87
C GLY A 94 -16.52 0.05 3.70
N GLY A 95 -15.20 0.03 3.93
CA GLY A 95 -14.21 0.07 2.84
C GLY A 95 -13.83 1.48 2.38
N PHE A 96 -13.24 1.58 1.18
CA PHE A 96 -12.65 2.81 0.65
C PHE A 96 -13.36 3.28 -0.62
N ASN A 97 -13.94 4.48 -0.59
CA ASN A 97 -14.29 5.19 -1.83
C ASN A 97 -13.04 5.82 -2.47
N TRP A 98 -13.19 6.35 -3.67
CA TRP A 98 -12.08 6.94 -4.44
C TRP A 98 -11.27 7.99 -3.67
N VAL A 99 -11.96 8.90 -2.98
CA VAL A 99 -11.33 9.97 -2.19
C VAL A 99 -10.48 9.39 -1.06
N LYS A 100 -11.01 8.42 -0.30
CA LYS A 100 -10.26 7.76 0.78
C LYS A 100 -9.06 6.96 0.25
N PHE A 101 -9.22 6.30 -0.89
CA PHE A 101 -8.14 5.57 -1.55
C PHE A 101 -7.00 6.51 -1.98
N LEU A 102 -7.31 7.63 -2.66
CA LEU A 102 -6.32 8.63 -3.06
C LEU A 102 -5.62 9.25 -1.84
N ARG A 103 -6.39 9.62 -0.82
CA ARG A 103 -5.85 10.19 0.42
C ARG A 103 -4.87 9.23 1.09
N GLY A 104 -5.23 7.94 1.18
CA GLY A 104 -4.36 6.92 1.73
C GLY A 104 -3.09 6.70 0.89
N TYR A 105 -3.23 6.68 -0.45
CA TYR A 105 -2.09 6.60 -1.34
C TYR A 105 -1.12 7.77 -1.16
N ILE A 106 -1.63 9.01 -1.11
CA ILE A 106 -0.79 10.21 -0.93
C ILE A 106 -0.10 10.19 0.44
N LYS A 107 -0.78 9.74 1.50
CA LYS A 107 -0.14 9.56 2.82
C LYS A 107 0.95 8.48 2.79
N CYS A 108 0.74 7.41 2.02
CA CYS A 108 1.66 6.27 1.91
C CYS A 108 2.84 6.55 0.98
N CYS A 109 2.64 7.28 -0.12
CA CYS A 109 3.57 7.35 -1.25
C CYS A 109 3.79 8.78 -1.80
N GLY A 110 3.20 9.82 -1.19
CA GLY A 110 3.16 11.16 -1.78
C GLY A 110 4.48 11.94 -1.76
N ARG A 111 5.48 11.50 -0.99
CA ARG A 111 6.82 12.13 -0.93
C ARG A 111 7.94 11.15 -1.28
N GLU A 112 7.81 9.93 -0.82
CA GLU A 112 8.72 8.83 -1.08
C GLU A 112 7.86 7.58 -1.18
N SER A 113 8.13 6.69 -2.14
CA SER A 113 7.34 5.47 -2.23
C SER A 113 7.57 4.64 -0.98
N THR A 114 6.51 4.17 -0.32
CA THR A 114 6.64 3.25 0.83
C THR A 114 7.50 2.03 0.48
N SER A 115 7.50 1.60 -0.78
CA SER A 115 8.40 0.56 -1.28
C SER A 115 9.89 0.90 -1.15
N LEU A 116 10.30 2.15 -1.35
CA LEU A 116 11.68 2.60 -1.20
C LEU A 116 12.09 2.60 0.28
N SER A 117 11.22 3.10 1.14
CA SER A 117 11.46 3.13 2.59
C SER A 117 11.51 1.72 3.17
N LEU A 118 10.64 0.82 2.72
CA LEU A 118 10.67 -0.60 3.09
C LEU A 118 11.92 -1.30 2.58
N ASN A 119 12.29 -1.08 1.32
CA ASN A 119 13.53 -1.62 0.76
C ASN A 119 14.76 -1.16 1.57
N THR A 120 14.80 0.13 1.90
CA THR A 120 15.86 0.72 2.74
C THR A 120 15.90 0.10 4.13
N LEU A 121 14.75 -0.11 4.76
CA LEU A 121 14.65 -0.77 6.07
C LEU A 121 15.17 -2.21 6.00
N CYS A 122 14.79 -2.97 4.97
CA CYS A 122 15.27 -4.34 4.81
C CYS A 122 16.78 -4.40 4.53
N ARG A 123 17.32 -3.45 3.74
CA ARG A 123 18.76 -3.29 3.52
C ARG A 123 19.50 -2.96 4.82
N LEU A 124 18.95 -2.05 5.63
CA LEU A 124 19.51 -1.71 6.95
C LEU A 124 19.53 -2.93 7.87
N TYR A 125 18.43 -3.69 7.93
CA TYR A 125 18.34 -4.93 8.71
C TYR A 125 19.42 -5.94 8.28
N ALA A 126 19.60 -6.15 6.97
CA ALA A 126 20.63 -7.04 6.44
C ALA A 126 22.04 -6.57 6.86
N ALA A 127 22.36 -5.28 6.68
CA ALA A 127 23.66 -4.72 7.06
C ALA A 127 23.93 -4.82 8.57
N THR A 128 22.93 -4.59 9.42
CA THR A 128 23.05 -4.74 10.87
C THR A 128 23.19 -6.19 11.30
N SER A 129 22.50 -7.11 10.63
CA SER A 129 22.61 -8.55 10.89
C SER A 129 24.02 -9.05 10.59
N THR A 130 24.57 -8.68 9.42
CA THR A 130 25.96 -9.00 9.06
C THR A 130 26.96 -8.47 10.09
N LYS A 131 26.79 -7.23 10.56
CA LYS A 131 27.65 -6.64 11.61
C LYS A 131 27.52 -7.35 12.96
N ALA A 132 26.36 -7.94 13.25
CA ALA A 132 26.13 -8.73 14.46
C ALA A 132 26.60 -10.20 14.33
N GLY A 133 27.19 -10.59 13.20
CA GLY A 133 27.61 -11.97 12.93
C GLY A 133 26.44 -12.92 12.60
N ILE A 134 25.28 -12.38 12.25
CA ILE A 134 24.09 -13.15 11.83
C ILE A 134 24.09 -13.23 10.30
N THR A 135 23.97 -14.44 9.74
CA THR A 135 23.87 -14.63 8.29
C THR A 135 22.55 -14.03 7.78
N SER A 136 22.63 -12.99 6.95
CA SER A 136 21.45 -12.41 6.31
C SER A 136 21.16 -13.14 5.00
N ILE A 137 19.95 -13.69 4.87
CA ILE A 137 19.44 -14.30 3.61
C ILE A 137 18.95 -13.22 2.64
N LEU A 138 18.79 -11.98 3.13
CA LEU A 138 18.37 -10.86 2.29
C LEU A 138 19.56 -10.37 1.46
N GLU A 139 19.62 -10.82 0.21
CA GLU A 139 20.48 -10.27 -0.82
C GLU A 139 19.79 -9.08 -1.49
N PHE A 140 20.51 -7.96 -1.61
CA PHE A 140 20.08 -6.79 -2.35
C PHE A 140 21.15 -6.46 -3.38
N GLU A 141 20.75 -6.33 -4.64
CA GLU A 141 21.59 -5.75 -5.71
C GLU A 141 21.78 -4.24 -5.50
#